data_AF-A0A233S3R3-F1
#
_entry.id   AF-A0A233S3R3-F1
#
_cell.length_a   1.000
_cell.length_b   1.000
_cell.length_c   1.000
_cell.angle_alpha   90.00
_cell.angle_beta   90.00
_cell.angle_gamma   90.00
#
_symmetry.space_group_name_H-M   'P 1'
#
loop_
_entity.id
_entity.type
_entity.pdbx_description
1 polymer ?
#
loop_
_entity_poly.entity_id
_entity_poly.type
_entity_poly.pdbx_seq_one_letter_code
_entity_poly.pdbx_strand_id
1 'polypeptide(L)'
;MRRVWRSRKALKGVTQWVIDWGVPMAVGAGLLYFYAARSASPSRVYKTFALIDPPHGALLWTASLIGWLLVPAIIGGFAGHVIATRISSAKSISTETLFRQRKLGQRIRPPGLIDDLRRYFHGPVAQQYFVDMWVRVAHRNDWDRAQDHWEVFIRDMVSTQQYAHLDRHECLRQAQGTARLALAVTARVGQCIVCERRR
;
A
#
# COMPACT_ATOMS: atom_id res chain seq x y z
N MET A 1 16.90 33.01 -0.94
CA MET A 1 16.91 31.67 -0.29
C MET A 1 15.61 31.33 0.46
N ARG A 2 15.09 32.14 1.39
CA ARG A 2 13.83 31.84 2.14
C ARG A 2 12.56 31.65 1.28
N ARG A 3 12.42 32.37 0.15
CA ARG A 3 11.29 32.22 -0.80
C ARG A 3 11.30 30.88 -1.54
N VAL A 4 12.49 30.43 -1.97
CA VAL A 4 12.70 29.13 -2.65
C VAL A 4 12.40 27.95 -1.71
N TRP A 5 12.68 28.12 -0.42
CA TRP A 5 12.39 27.10 0.59
C TRP A 5 10.89 27.00 0.93
N ARG A 6 10.13 28.10 0.80
CA ARG A 6 8.65 28.09 0.93
C ARG A 6 7.95 27.51 -0.30
N SER A 7 8.47 27.72 -1.51
CA SER A 7 7.95 27.08 -2.72
C SER A 7 8.26 25.58 -2.80
N ARG A 8 9.29 25.08 -2.10
CA ARG A 8 9.54 23.63 -1.97
C ARG A 8 8.39 22.88 -1.31
N LYS A 9 7.72 23.46 -0.31
CA LYS A 9 6.51 22.86 0.32
C LYS A 9 5.30 22.74 -0.63
N ALA A 10 5.31 23.42 -1.79
CA ALA A 10 4.26 23.29 -2.79
C ALA A 10 4.46 22.06 -3.70
N LEU A 11 5.67 21.50 -3.76
CA LEU A 11 5.98 20.27 -4.50
C LEU A 11 5.65 19.05 -3.62
N LYS A 12 4.36 18.75 -3.41
CA LYS A 12 3.98 17.54 -2.66
C LYS A 12 4.46 16.27 -3.40
N GLY A 13 5.12 15.34 -2.71
CA GLY A 13 5.34 13.95 -3.16
C GLY A 13 6.76 13.58 -3.63
N VAL A 14 6.89 12.64 -4.60
CA VAL A 14 8.19 12.11 -5.11
C VAL A 14 9.14 13.24 -5.46
N THR A 15 8.66 14.28 -6.13
CA THR A 15 9.53 15.34 -6.65
C THR A 15 10.30 16.03 -5.54
N GLN A 16 9.67 16.27 -4.39
CA GLN A 16 10.36 16.84 -3.23
C GLN A 16 11.26 15.82 -2.53
N TRP A 17 10.88 14.55 -2.43
CA TRP A 17 11.77 13.50 -1.90
C TRP A 17 13.01 13.30 -2.78
N VAL A 18 12.86 13.29 -4.10
CA VAL A 18 13.96 13.20 -5.08
C VAL A 18 14.87 14.42 -4.94
N ILE A 19 14.31 15.62 -4.78
CA ILE A 19 15.13 16.83 -4.63
C ILE A 19 15.84 16.88 -3.26
N ASP A 20 15.15 16.51 -2.18
CA ASP A 20 15.66 16.65 -0.82
C ASP A 20 16.61 15.49 -0.43
N TRP A 21 16.41 14.29 -0.98
CA TRP A 21 17.19 13.10 -0.65
C TRP A 21 17.83 12.44 -1.87
N GLY A 22 17.09 12.27 -2.96
CA GLY A 22 17.61 11.64 -4.18
C GLY A 22 18.81 12.36 -4.80
N VAL A 23 18.74 13.69 -4.94
CA VAL A 23 19.81 14.53 -5.51
C VAL A 23 21.05 14.52 -4.61
N PRO A 24 20.97 14.77 -3.28
CA PRO A 24 22.12 14.63 -2.41
C PRO A 24 22.75 13.23 -2.41
N MET A 25 21.93 12.17 -2.41
CA MET A 25 22.43 10.79 -2.50
C MET A 25 23.12 10.51 -3.83
N ALA A 26 22.55 10.97 -4.96
CA ALA A 26 23.16 10.82 -6.27
C ALA A 26 24.49 11.58 -6.38
N VAL A 27 24.57 12.79 -5.81
CA VAL A 27 25.81 13.57 -5.75
C VAL A 27 26.85 12.85 -4.89
N GLY A 28 26.48 12.36 -3.71
CA GLY A 28 27.38 11.60 -2.85
C GLY A 28 27.90 10.32 -3.50
N ALA A 29 27.01 9.55 -4.14
CA ALA A 29 27.38 8.36 -4.89
C ALA A 29 28.27 8.68 -6.10
N GLY A 30 27.99 9.76 -6.82
CA GLY A 30 28.81 10.22 -7.95
C GLY A 30 30.22 10.65 -7.52
N LEU A 31 30.33 11.38 -6.40
CA LEU A 31 31.63 11.75 -5.83
C LEU A 31 32.42 10.52 -5.40
N LEU A 32 31.78 9.59 -4.68
CA LEU A 32 32.41 8.34 -4.26
C LEU A 32 32.89 7.52 -5.45
N TYR A 33 32.04 7.39 -6.49
CA TYR A 33 32.41 6.70 -7.73
C TYR A 33 33.62 7.36 -8.39
N PHE A 34 33.64 8.70 -8.48
CA PHE A 34 34.75 9.44 -9.07
C PHE A 34 36.07 9.23 -8.32
N TYR A 35 36.05 9.34 -6.98
CA TYR A 35 37.24 9.11 -6.15
C TYR A 35 37.71 7.66 -6.17
N ALA A 36 36.78 6.70 -6.11
CA ALA A 36 37.11 5.28 -6.20
C ALA A 36 37.68 4.92 -7.59
N ALA A 37 37.13 5.49 -8.66
CA ALA A 37 37.58 5.26 -10.03
C ALA A 37 38.99 5.83 -10.28
N ARG A 38 39.34 6.93 -9.60
CA ARG A 38 40.70 7.50 -9.57
C ARG A 38 41.73 6.57 -8.92
N SER A 39 41.32 5.78 -7.92
CA SER A 39 42.21 4.89 -7.16
C SER A 39 42.31 3.46 -7.73
N ALA A 40 41.36 3.06 -8.56
CA ALA A 40 41.29 1.71 -9.14
C ALA A 40 41.01 1.81 -10.65
N SER A 41 39.84 1.35 -11.09
CA SER A 41 39.34 1.56 -12.45
C SER A 41 37.82 1.70 -12.45
N PRO A 42 37.24 2.48 -13.39
CA PRO A 42 35.78 2.68 -13.46
C PRO A 42 35.00 1.37 -13.54
N SER A 43 35.50 0.40 -14.32
CA SER A 43 34.86 -0.92 -14.47
C SER A 43 34.84 -1.71 -13.16
N ARG A 44 35.93 -1.69 -12.39
CA ARG A 44 36.01 -2.40 -11.11
C ARG A 44 35.09 -1.75 -10.06
N VAL A 45 35.01 -0.42 -10.02
CA VAL A 45 34.10 0.31 -9.12
C VAL A 45 32.64 0.00 -9.44
N TYR A 46 32.26 0.02 -10.72
CA TYR A 46 30.91 -0.35 -11.14
C TYR A 46 30.53 -1.77 -10.70
N LYS A 47 31.41 -2.75 -10.93
CA LYS A 47 31.16 -4.15 -10.55
C LYS A 47 31.03 -4.32 -9.04
N THR A 48 31.86 -3.67 -8.24
CA THR A 48 31.77 -3.72 -6.77
C THR A 48 30.53 -2.98 -6.25
N PHE A 49 30.15 -1.85 -6.85
CA PHE A 49 28.94 -1.09 -6.51
C PHE A 49 27.67 -1.88 -6.84
N ALA A 50 27.69 -2.63 -7.94
CA ALA A 50 26.63 -3.55 -8.35
C ALA A 50 26.70 -4.91 -7.63
N LEU A 51 27.60 -5.07 -6.65
CA LEU A 51 27.77 -6.29 -5.85
C LEU A 51 28.14 -7.54 -6.67
N ILE A 52 28.71 -7.35 -7.87
CA ILE A 52 29.16 -8.42 -8.76
C ILE A 52 30.52 -8.95 -8.30
N ASP A 53 31.44 -8.06 -7.92
CA ASP A 53 32.79 -8.41 -7.46
C ASP A 53 32.99 -8.02 -5.99
N PRO A 54 33.75 -8.81 -5.20
CA PRO A 54 34.03 -8.49 -3.80
C PRO A 54 34.86 -7.20 -3.66
N PRO A 55 34.57 -6.35 -2.65
CA PRO A 55 35.32 -5.12 -2.43
C PRO A 55 36.73 -5.40 -1.90
N HIS A 56 37.74 -4.82 -2.53
CA HIS A 56 39.13 -4.86 -2.05
C HIS A 56 39.64 -3.45 -1.74
N GLY A 57 39.79 -3.13 -0.46
CA GLY A 57 40.20 -1.80 0.02
C GLY A 57 39.03 -0.96 0.56
N ALA A 58 39.35 -0.01 1.45
CA ALA A 58 38.35 0.72 2.24
C ALA A 58 37.32 1.53 1.42
N LEU A 59 37.75 2.14 0.30
CA LEU A 59 36.89 2.90 -0.61
C LEU A 59 35.91 2.03 -1.39
N LEU A 60 36.33 0.82 -1.76
CA LEU A 60 35.47 -0.14 -2.46
C LEU A 60 34.49 -0.80 -1.49
N TRP A 61 34.86 -0.93 -0.22
CA TRP A 61 34.00 -1.42 0.84
C TRP A 61 32.85 -0.45 1.15
N THR A 62 33.17 0.85 1.27
CA THR A 62 32.14 1.90 1.44
C THR A 62 31.24 2.02 0.20
N ALA A 63 31.79 1.87 -1.00
CA ALA A 63 31.01 1.82 -2.24
C ALA A 63 30.04 0.62 -2.27
N SER A 64 30.49 -0.55 -1.82
CA SER A 64 29.65 -1.75 -1.71
C SER A 64 28.51 -1.58 -0.71
N LEU A 65 28.79 -1.04 0.49
CA LEU A 65 27.77 -0.73 1.50
C LEU A 65 26.73 0.28 0.98
N ILE A 66 27.19 1.32 0.28
CA ILE A 66 26.31 2.33 -0.30
C ILE A 66 25.46 1.71 -1.41
N GLY A 67 26.01 0.86 -2.28
CA GLY A 67 25.23 0.11 -3.26
C GLY A 67 24.13 -0.74 -2.60
N TRP A 68 24.48 -1.42 -1.50
CA TRP A 68 23.55 -2.25 -0.72
C TRP A 68 22.42 -1.45 -0.05
N LEU A 69 22.68 -0.22 0.40
CA LEU A 69 21.68 0.64 1.04
C LEU A 69 20.87 1.45 0.02
N LEU A 70 21.51 1.91 -1.05
CA LEU A 70 20.93 2.81 -2.04
C LEU A 70 19.90 2.08 -2.91
N VAL A 71 20.19 0.84 -3.33
CA VAL A 71 19.27 0.09 -4.19
C VAL A 71 17.92 -0.20 -3.50
N PRO A 72 17.88 -0.77 -2.27
CA PRO A 72 16.63 -0.97 -1.54
C PRO A 72 15.96 0.35 -1.13
N ALA A 73 16.71 1.40 -0.81
CA ALA A 73 16.13 2.70 -0.46
C ALA A 73 15.46 3.38 -1.67
N ILE A 74 16.05 3.29 -2.86
CA ILE A 74 15.44 3.82 -4.10
C ILE A 74 14.21 3.00 -4.47
N ILE A 75 14.33 1.66 -4.50
CA ILE A 75 13.21 0.78 -4.86
C ILE A 75 12.07 0.88 -3.82
N GLY A 76 12.41 0.79 -2.53
CA GLY A 76 11.47 0.90 -1.42
C GLY A 76 10.83 2.29 -1.30
N GLY A 77 11.60 3.36 -1.52
CA GLY A 77 11.10 4.73 -1.53
C GLY A 77 10.15 5.00 -2.70
N PHE A 78 10.47 4.51 -3.90
CA PHE A 78 9.61 4.64 -5.06
C PHE A 78 8.33 3.80 -4.91
N ALA A 79 8.45 2.54 -4.48
CA ALA A 79 7.31 1.66 -4.21
C ALA A 79 6.39 2.24 -3.13
N GLY A 80 6.97 2.68 -2.00
CA GLY A 80 6.23 3.29 -0.89
C GLY A 80 5.49 4.56 -1.32
N HIS A 81 6.11 5.39 -2.17
CA HIS A 81 5.43 6.57 -2.69
C HIS A 81 4.34 6.25 -3.71
N VAL A 82 4.56 5.32 -4.64
CA VAL A 82 3.52 4.91 -5.60
C VAL A 82 2.30 4.38 -4.84
N ILE A 83 2.52 3.56 -3.81
CA ILE A 83 1.47 3.06 -2.93
C ILE A 83 0.76 4.22 -2.20
N ALA A 84 1.51 5.13 -1.57
CA ALA A 84 0.96 6.27 -0.85
C ALA A 84 0.16 7.21 -1.76
N THR A 85 0.63 7.45 -2.99
CA THR A 85 -0.02 8.32 -3.98
C THR A 85 -1.25 7.66 -4.57
N ARG A 86 -1.23 6.35 -4.81
CA ARG A 86 -2.43 5.57 -5.18
C ARG A 86 -3.47 5.58 -4.07
N ILE A 87 -3.06 5.45 -2.81
CA ILE A 87 -3.96 5.52 -1.66
C ILE A 87 -4.54 6.94 -1.49
N SER A 88 -3.70 7.98 -1.64
CA SER A 88 -4.13 9.38 -1.53
C SER A 88 -5.06 9.78 -2.68
N SER A 89 -4.77 9.35 -3.91
CA SER A 89 -5.66 9.58 -5.05
C SER A 89 -6.97 8.80 -4.91
N ALA A 90 -6.92 7.60 -4.31
CA ALA A 90 -8.09 6.79 -4.04
C ALA A 90 -9.00 7.39 -2.96
N LYS A 91 -8.44 8.12 -1.98
CA LYS A 91 -9.20 8.85 -0.96
C LYS A 91 -9.76 10.19 -1.44
N SER A 92 -9.21 10.78 -2.52
CA SER A 92 -9.56 12.14 -2.94
C SER A 92 -10.68 12.23 -3.99
N ILE A 93 -11.17 11.11 -4.52
CA ILE A 93 -12.37 11.13 -5.37
C ILE A 93 -13.59 11.15 -4.44
N SER A 94 -14.31 12.27 -4.43
CA SER A 94 -15.54 12.39 -3.65
C SER A 94 -16.56 11.35 -4.12
N THR A 95 -17.29 10.74 -3.19
CA THR A 95 -18.38 9.80 -3.50
C THR A 95 -19.37 10.39 -4.52
N GLU A 96 -19.53 11.71 -4.54
CA GLU A 96 -20.34 12.48 -5.50
C GLU A 96 -19.82 12.39 -6.95
N THR A 97 -18.50 12.48 -7.17
CA THR A 97 -17.91 12.38 -8.51
C THR A 97 -18.06 10.97 -9.09
N LEU A 98 -17.96 9.94 -8.26
CA LEU A 98 -18.27 8.57 -8.64
C LEU A 98 -19.77 8.38 -8.97
N PHE A 99 -20.67 9.04 -8.24
CA PHE A 99 -22.11 9.00 -8.52
C PHE A 99 -22.46 9.67 -9.85
N ARG A 100 -21.81 10.80 -10.18
CA ARG A 100 -22.04 11.52 -11.44
C ARG A 100 -21.64 10.71 -12.67
N GLN A 101 -20.61 9.86 -12.58
CA GLN A 101 -20.14 9.03 -13.70
C GLN A 101 -21.05 7.83 -14.03
N ARG A 102 -22.05 7.50 -13.20
CA ARG A 102 -22.93 6.33 -13.40
C ARG A 102 -24.08 6.59 -14.39
N LYS A 103 -24.40 5.59 -15.22
CA LYS A 103 -25.53 5.60 -16.18
C LYS A 103 -26.88 5.60 -15.44
N LEU A 104 -27.93 6.17 -16.05
CA LEU A 104 -29.26 6.35 -15.43
C LEU A 104 -29.85 5.04 -14.86
N GLY A 105 -29.76 3.93 -15.60
CA GLY A 105 -30.24 2.61 -15.13
C GLY A 105 -29.50 2.09 -13.89
N GLN A 106 -28.23 2.46 -13.71
CA GLN A 106 -27.45 2.12 -12.52
C GLN A 106 -27.73 3.05 -11.34
N ARG A 107 -28.33 4.22 -11.58
CA ARG A 107 -28.76 5.15 -10.52
C ARG A 107 -30.04 4.69 -9.83
N ILE A 108 -30.94 4.07 -10.59
CA ILE A 108 -32.28 3.66 -10.13
C ILE A 108 -32.26 2.30 -9.41
N ARG A 109 -31.27 1.43 -9.67
CA ARG A 109 -31.16 0.16 -8.93
C ARG A 109 -30.93 0.41 -7.42
N PRO A 110 -31.66 -0.31 -6.54
CA PRO A 110 -31.45 -0.22 -5.10
C PRO A 110 -30.01 -0.63 -4.74
N PRO A 111 -29.44 -0.09 -3.65
CA PRO A 111 -28.13 -0.51 -3.19
C PRO A 111 -28.13 -2.01 -2.87
N GLY A 112 -27.03 -2.71 -3.19
CA GLY A 112 -26.83 -4.07 -2.70
C GLY A 112 -26.75 -4.06 -1.18
N LEU A 113 -27.37 -5.07 -0.55
CA LEU A 113 -27.31 -5.26 0.91
C LEU A 113 -26.05 -6.03 1.26
N ILE A 114 -25.29 -5.53 2.24
CA ILE A 114 -24.15 -6.28 2.79
C ILE A 114 -24.70 -7.55 3.43
N ASP A 115 -24.04 -8.68 3.19
CA ASP A 115 -24.48 -9.98 3.69
C ASP A 115 -24.34 -10.05 5.21
N ASP A 116 -25.34 -10.67 5.84
CA ASP A 116 -25.30 -11.07 7.25
C ASP A 116 -24.36 -12.28 7.42
N LEU A 117 -23.36 -12.14 8.30
CA LEU A 117 -22.41 -13.19 8.64
C LEU A 117 -23.07 -14.46 9.16
N ARG A 118 -24.26 -14.38 9.78
CA ARG A 118 -25.00 -15.56 10.25
C ARG A 118 -25.36 -16.51 9.10
N ARG A 119 -25.55 -15.98 7.89
CA ARG A 119 -25.82 -16.80 6.69
C ARG A 119 -24.60 -17.65 6.29
N TYR A 120 -23.40 -17.17 6.57
CA TYR A 120 -22.16 -17.86 6.25
C TYR A 120 -21.89 -19.05 7.17
N PHE A 121 -22.55 -19.11 8.32
CA PHE A 121 -22.47 -20.25 9.24
C PHE A 121 -22.97 -21.56 8.63
N HIS A 122 -23.97 -21.48 7.75
CA HIS A 122 -24.48 -22.63 6.98
C HIS A 122 -23.98 -22.66 5.53
N GLY A 123 -23.00 -21.82 5.21
CA GLY A 123 -22.45 -21.70 3.87
C GLY A 123 -21.45 -22.81 3.50
N PRO A 124 -20.82 -22.72 2.32
CA PRO A 124 -19.68 -23.57 1.95
C PRO A 124 -18.53 -23.51 2.97
N VAL A 125 -17.67 -24.52 2.98
CA VAL A 125 -16.52 -24.66 3.90
C VAL A 125 -15.70 -23.38 4.04
N ALA A 126 -15.43 -22.67 2.93
CA ALA A 126 -14.67 -21.41 2.96
C ALA A 126 -15.38 -20.28 3.73
N GLN A 127 -16.72 -20.24 3.70
CA GLN A 127 -17.52 -19.26 4.42
C GLN A 127 -17.56 -19.58 5.92
N GLN A 128 -17.77 -20.86 6.25
CA GLN A 128 -17.72 -21.34 7.64
C GLN A 128 -16.35 -21.06 8.26
N TYR A 129 -15.28 -21.36 7.51
CA TYR A 129 -13.91 -21.08 7.93
C TYR A 129 -13.69 -19.59 8.23
N PHE A 130 -14.18 -18.70 7.36
CA PHE A 130 -14.09 -17.27 7.59
C PHE A 130 -14.85 -16.86 8.86
N VAL A 131 -16.07 -17.35 9.06
CA VAL A 131 -16.87 -17.06 10.26
C VAL A 131 -16.17 -17.55 11.52
N ASP A 132 -15.60 -18.76 11.50
CA ASP A 132 -14.85 -19.30 12.63
C ASP A 132 -13.67 -18.39 12.99
N MET A 133 -12.88 -17.95 12.02
CA MET A 133 -11.76 -17.05 12.30
C MET A 133 -12.24 -15.66 12.72
N TRP A 134 -13.15 -15.06 11.95
CA TRP A 134 -13.59 -13.68 12.16
C TRP A 134 -14.41 -13.52 13.43
N VAL A 135 -15.43 -14.35 13.63
CA VAL A 135 -16.35 -14.22 14.75
C VAL A 135 -15.77 -14.88 16.00
N ARG A 136 -15.36 -16.15 15.93
CA ARG A 136 -14.91 -16.89 17.13
C ARG A 136 -13.52 -16.46 17.58
N VAL A 137 -12.55 -16.32 16.68
CA VAL A 137 -11.17 -15.99 17.05
C VAL A 137 -10.99 -14.48 17.23
N ALA A 138 -11.25 -13.67 16.21
CA ALA A 138 -10.98 -12.22 16.27
C ALA A 138 -11.96 -11.42 17.14
N HIS A 139 -13.22 -11.86 17.23
CA HIS A 139 -14.26 -11.18 18.00
C HIS A 139 -14.75 -11.98 19.22
N ARG A 140 -14.08 -13.09 19.58
CA ARG A 140 -14.42 -13.90 20.77
C ARG A 140 -15.89 -14.31 20.85
N ASN A 141 -16.45 -14.69 19.69
CA ASN A 141 -17.83 -15.11 19.51
C ASN A 141 -18.89 -14.00 19.68
N ASP A 142 -18.48 -12.73 19.67
CA ASP A 142 -19.37 -11.56 19.64
C ASP A 142 -19.86 -11.31 18.20
N TRP A 143 -21.04 -11.83 17.88
CA TRP A 143 -21.62 -11.77 16.54
C TRP A 143 -22.00 -10.36 16.11
N ASP A 144 -22.57 -9.58 17.02
CA ASP A 144 -23.10 -8.25 16.68
C ASP A 144 -21.94 -7.29 16.40
N ARG A 145 -20.88 -7.36 17.21
CA ARG A 145 -19.64 -6.61 16.96
C ARG A 145 -18.92 -7.07 15.69
N ALA A 146 -18.87 -8.38 15.44
CA ALA A 146 -18.26 -8.90 14.22
C ALA A 146 -19.02 -8.44 12.96
N GLN A 147 -20.35 -8.36 13.03
CA GLN A 147 -21.21 -7.86 11.96
C GLN A 147 -21.00 -6.35 11.73
N ASP A 148 -20.98 -5.52 12.78
CA ASP A 148 -20.68 -4.07 12.64
C ASP A 148 -19.32 -3.85 11.95
N HIS A 149 -18.29 -4.57 12.41
CA HIS A 149 -16.96 -4.42 11.84
C HIS A 149 -16.86 -4.95 10.40
N TRP A 150 -17.61 -6.00 10.08
CA TRP A 150 -17.74 -6.48 8.70
C TRP A 150 -18.37 -5.43 7.80
N GLU A 151 -19.49 -4.83 8.22
CA GLU A 151 -20.17 -3.77 7.46
C GLU A 151 -19.30 -2.54 7.28
N VAL A 152 -18.61 -2.09 8.33
CA VAL A 152 -17.67 -0.97 8.27
C VAL A 152 -16.55 -1.25 7.26
N PHE A 153 -15.94 -2.44 7.32
CA PHE A 153 -14.85 -2.80 6.41
C PHE A 153 -15.34 -2.87 4.96
N ILE A 154 -16.48 -3.52 4.71
CA ILE A 154 -17.06 -3.62 3.37
C ILE A 154 -17.44 -2.25 2.82
N ARG A 155 -18.05 -1.38 3.64
CA ARG A 155 -18.39 0.00 3.25
C ARG A 155 -17.14 0.78 2.82
N ASP A 156 -16.07 0.70 3.60
CA ASP A 156 -14.82 1.37 3.29
C ASP A 156 -14.18 0.79 2.01
N MET A 157 -14.25 -0.53 1.83
CA MET A 157 -13.69 -1.24 0.68
C MET A 157 -14.43 -0.94 -0.63
N VAL A 158 -15.77 -0.97 -0.64
CA VAL A 158 -16.57 -0.60 -1.84
C VAL A 158 -16.42 0.86 -2.23
N SER A 159 -15.96 1.70 -1.29
CA SER A 159 -15.66 3.11 -1.51
C SER A 159 -14.28 3.35 -2.14
N THR A 160 -13.50 2.30 -2.42
CA THR A 160 -12.19 2.42 -3.05
C THR A 160 -12.27 2.47 -4.58
N GLN A 161 -11.28 3.11 -5.22
CA GLN A 161 -11.22 3.24 -6.69
C GLN A 161 -11.19 1.90 -7.44
N GLN A 162 -10.66 0.85 -6.82
CA GLN A 162 -10.58 -0.48 -7.45
C GLN A 162 -11.97 -0.98 -7.84
N TYR A 163 -13.02 -0.62 -7.11
CA TYR A 163 -14.40 -1.05 -7.40
C TYR A 163 -15.27 0.05 -8.03
N ALA A 164 -14.71 1.23 -8.31
CA ALA A 164 -15.45 2.38 -8.81
C ALA A 164 -16.09 2.16 -10.20
N HIS A 165 -15.46 1.33 -11.03
CA HIS A 165 -15.89 1.05 -12.40
C HIS A 165 -16.92 -0.09 -12.49
N LEU A 166 -17.18 -0.80 -11.39
CA LEU A 166 -18.07 -1.95 -11.36
C LEU A 166 -19.51 -1.54 -11.06
N ASP A 167 -20.46 -2.35 -11.53
CA ASP A 167 -21.86 -2.23 -11.12
C ASP A 167 -22.00 -2.44 -9.61
N ARG A 168 -22.97 -1.81 -8.94
CA ARG A 168 -23.06 -1.82 -7.46
C ARG A 168 -23.11 -3.23 -6.87
N HIS A 169 -23.85 -4.15 -7.49
CA HIS A 169 -23.96 -5.52 -7.00
C HIS A 169 -22.67 -6.31 -7.26
N GLU A 170 -22.00 -6.06 -8.38
CA GLU A 170 -20.73 -6.70 -8.70
C GLU A 170 -19.60 -6.17 -7.80
N CYS A 171 -19.56 -4.86 -7.58
CA CYS A 171 -18.69 -4.19 -6.62
C CYS A 171 -18.83 -4.82 -5.24
N LEU A 172 -20.07 -4.95 -4.74
CA LEU A 172 -20.32 -5.54 -3.43
C LEU A 172 -19.91 -7.02 -3.37
N ARG A 173 -20.27 -7.81 -4.39
CA ARG A 173 -19.92 -9.22 -4.48
C ARG A 173 -18.40 -9.45 -4.49
N GLN A 174 -17.67 -8.68 -5.30
CA GLN A 174 -16.23 -8.77 -5.36
C GLN A 174 -15.58 -8.26 -4.07
N ALA A 175 -16.06 -7.14 -3.52
CA ALA A 175 -15.55 -6.61 -2.25
C ALA A 175 -15.71 -7.62 -1.12
N GLN A 176 -16.89 -8.24 -0.97
CA GLN A 176 -17.13 -9.29 0.03
C GLN A 176 -16.27 -10.54 -0.22
N GLY A 177 -16.09 -10.96 -1.47
CA GLY A 177 -15.20 -12.06 -1.83
C GLY A 177 -13.76 -11.80 -1.40
N THR A 178 -13.20 -10.66 -1.81
CA THR A 178 -11.82 -10.27 -1.49
C THR A 178 -11.65 -10.00 0.01
N ALA A 179 -12.62 -9.35 0.66
CA ALA A 179 -12.57 -9.06 2.09
C ALA A 179 -12.51 -10.33 2.93
N ARG A 180 -13.29 -11.37 2.62
CA ARG A 180 -13.25 -12.65 3.36
C ARG A 180 -11.86 -13.27 3.32
N LEU A 181 -11.20 -13.25 2.16
CA LEU A 181 -9.84 -13.78 2.02
C LEU A 181 -8.83 -12.95 2.81
N ALA A 182 -8.88 -11.63 2.70
CA ALA A 182 -7.94 -10.73 3.37
C ALA A 182 -8.11 -10.75 4.90
N LEU A 183 -9.36 -10.65 5.37
CA LEU A 183 -9.68 -10.61 6.80
C LEU A 183 -9.51 -11.97 7.48
N ALA A 184 -9.65 -13.10 6.76
CA ALA A 184 -9.34 -14.40 7.32
C ALA A 184 -7.88 -14.49 7.79
N VAL A 185 -6.94 -13.82 7.11
CA VAL A 185 -5.52 -13.84 7.48
C VAL A 185 -5.27 -13.14 8.82
N THR A 186 -5.81 -11.94 9.01
CA THR A 186 -5.65 -11.20 10.26
C THR A 186 -6.49 -11.80 11.39
N ALA A 187 -7.65 -12.37 11.06
CA ALA A 187 -8.52 -13.00 12.04
C ALA A 187 -7.95 -14.29 12.63
N ARG A 188 -7.14 -15.03 11.86
CA ARG A 188 -6.41 -16.22 12.35
C ARG A 188 -5.51 -15.92 13.54
N VAL A 189 -4.95 -14.71 13.60
CA VAL A 189 -4.10 -14.28 14.72
C VAL A 189 -4.90 -13.53 15.80
N GLY A 190 -6.23 -13.60 15.75
CA GLY A 190 -7.13 -12.96 16.72
C GLY A 190 -7.21 -11.44 16.60
N GLN A 191 -6.81 -10.89 15.44
CA GLN A 191 -6.82 -9.46 15.20
C GLN A 191 -7.97 -9.05 14.29
N CYS A 192 -8.59 -7.91 14.61
CA CYS A 192 -9.54 -7.23 13.75
C CYS A 192 -9.00 -5.83 13.44
N ILE A 193 -8.82 -5.55 12.15
CA ILE A 193 -8.29 -4.27 11.66
C ILE A 193 -9.16 -3.09 12.13
N VAL A 194 -10.48 -3.30 12.21
CA VAL A 194 -11.43 -2.27 12.67
C VAL A 194 -11.32 -2.04 14.18
N CYS A 195 -11.17 -3.11 14.98
CA CYS A 195 -10.88 -2.99 16.42
C CYS A 195 -9.59 -2.21 16.67
N GLU A 196 -8.53 -2.56 15.96
CA GLU A 196 -7.21 -1.96 16.17
C GLU A 196 -7.19 -0.47 15.81
N ARG A 197 -7.92 -0.08 14.76
CA ARG A 197 -8.01 1.32 14.36
C ARG A 197 -8.82 2.20 15.32
N ARG A 198 -9.68 1.60 16.15
CA ARG A 198 -10.51 2.30 17.14
C ARG A 198 -9.91 2.30 18.56
N ARG A 199 -8.76 1.64 18.77
CA ARG A 199 -7.98 1.74 20.02
C ARG A 199 -7.11 2.99 20.01
#